data_AF-A0A7X6XLG2-F1
#
_entry.id   AF-A0A7X6XLG2-F1
#
_cell.length_a   1.000
_cell.length_b   1.000
_cell.length_c   1.000
_cell.angle_alpha   90.00
_cell.angle_beta   90.00
_cell.angle_gamma   90.00
#
_symmetry.space_group_name_H-M   'P 1'
#
loop_
_entity.id
_entity.type
_entity.pdbx_description
1 polymer ?
#
loop_
_entity_poly.entity_id
_entity_poly.type
_entity_poly.pdbx_seq_one_letter_code
_entity_poly.pdbx_strand_id
1 'polypeptide(L)'
;MASSVKASAQLELCLRVAGQRAFVIAETGSRLRSRRLAQHLRAAGWDARAIVTGQVAVYAIRDTVEDGAGLAALEAQLKRRYRMAVCEPGFSEGLYRVAQELAETAEAEFEPVDHCVICGQPDPFPTVLSAVTPDGRVRSAPYCSHCVASSEASTYGRLCRSLLAAAGHVFGSLQDAPLGRARRKGAVLRFPINTEHLASAS
;
A
#
# COMPACT_ATOMS: atom_id res chain seq x y z
N MET A 1 34.94 8.11 -28.32
CA MET A 1 34.71 8.48 -26.91
C MET A 1 33.35 7.94 -26.50
N ALA A 2 33.33 6.75 -25.88
CA ALA A 2 32.09 6.14 -25.41
C ALA A 2 31.61 6.90 -24.17
N SER A 3 30.44 7.54 -24.27
CA SER A 3 29.71 8.05 -23.11
C SER A 3 29.34 6.85 -22.25
N SER A 4 30.14 6.57 -21.23
CA SER A 4 29.80 5.61 -20.18
C SER A 4 28.58 6.16 -19.47
N VAL A 5 27.40 5.70 -19.87
CA VAL A 5 26.15 5.92 -19.13
C VAL A 5 26.39 5.31 -17.74
N LYS A 6 26.75 6.13 -16.75
CA LYS A 6 26.88 5.68 -15.36
C LYS A 6 25.54 5.07 -14.98
N ALA A 7 25.52 3.76 -14.75
CA ALA A 7 24.34 3.06 -14.25
C ALA A 7 24.03 3.63 -12.86
N SER A 8 23.06 4.54 -12.80
CA SER A 8 22.60 5.15 -11.55
C SER A 8 21.41 4.32 -11.06
N ALA A 9 21.51 3.81 -9.84
CA ALA A 9 20.36 3.21 -9.18
C ALA A 9 19.38 4.32 -8.77
N GLN A 10 18.09 3.97 -8.70
CA GLN A 10 17.03 4.91 -8.36
C GLN A 10 16.15 4.30 -7.27
N LEU A 11 15.88 5.07 -6.21
CA LEU A 11 14.79 4.78 -5.28
C LEU A 11 13.52 5.48 -5.70
N GLU A 12 12.41 4.78 -5.57
CA GLU A 12 11.06 5.32 -5.69
C GLU A 12 10.30 5.06 -4.38
N LEU A 13 9.93 6.14 -3.70
CA LEU A 13 9.04 6.10 -2.54
C LEU A 13 7.63 6.46 -3.00
N CYS A 14 6.75 5.47 -3.02
CA CYS A 14 5.33 5.64 -3.34
C CYS A 14 4.56 5.84 -2.03
N LEU A 15 4.24 7.10 -1.72
CA LEU A 15 3.56 7.47 -0.48
C LEU A 15 2.08 7.15 -0.58
N ARG A 16 1.60 6.37 0.39
CA ARG A 16 0.20 5.90 0.47
C ARG A 16 -0.46 6.25 1.81
N VAL A 17 0.16 7.13 2.58
CA VAL A 17 -0.16 7.48 3.98
C VAL A 17 -1.39 8.35 4.19
N ALA A 18 -1.96 8.95 3.12
CA ALA A 18 -3.04 9.92 3.24
C ALA A 18 -4.42 9.32 2.93
N GLY A 19 -5.46 9.88 3.56
CA GLY A 19 -6.87 9.57 3.30
C GLY A 19 -7.53 8.72 4.39
N GLN A 20 -8.84 8.88 4.54
CA GLN A 20 -9.65 8.01 5.40
C GLN A 20 -9.59 6.58 4.85
N ARG A 21 -9.39 5.61 5.74
CA ARG A 21 -9.36 4.18 5.39
C ARG A 21 -10.54 3.49 6.05
N ALA A 22 -11.05 2.46 5.41
CA ALA A 22 -12.07 1.60 6.01
C ALA A 22 -12.03 0.18 5.46
N PHE A 23 -12.71 -0.70 6.18
CA PHE A 23 -12.92 -2.08 5.87
C PHE A 23 -14.41 -2.31 5.62
N VAL A 24 -14.76 -2.69 4.40
CA VAL A 24 -16.14 -2.86 3.95
C VAL A 24 -16.45 -4.33 3.83
N ILE A 25 -17.49 -4.78 4.53
CA ILE A 25 -18.03 -6.14 4.43
C ILE A 25 -19.44 -6.03 3.85
N ALA A 26 -19.78 -6.82 2.83
CA ALA A 26 -21.11 -6.85 2.26
C ALA A 26 -21.56 -8.26 1.85
N GLU A 27 -22.81 -8.60 2.10
CA GLU A 27 -23.45 -9.81 1.57
C GLU A 27 -23.87 -9.56 0.12
N THR A 28 -23.11 -10.09 -0.82
CA THR A 28 -23.29 -9.87 -2.26
C THR A 28 -24.09 -10.98 -2.94
N GLY A 29 -24.14 -12.17 -2.34
CA GLY A 29 -24.82 -13.36 -2.84
C GLY A 29 -24.21 -13.97 -4.12
N SER A 30 -23.17 -13.36 -4.69
CA SER A 30 -22.43 -13.91 -5.84
C SER A 30 -21.12 -13.15 -6.10
N ARG A 31 -20.15 -13.85 -6.70
CA ARG A 31 -18.87 -13.27 -7.16
C ARG A 31 -19.06 -12.10 -8.12
N LEU A 32 -20.06 -12.16 -9.00
CA LEU A 32 -20.38 -11.06 -9.93
C LEU A 32 -20.81 -9.79 -9.19
N ARG A 33 -21.66 -9.92 -8.17
CA ARG A 33 -22.07 -8.78 -7.33
C ARG A 33 -20.92 -8.23 -6.48
N SER A 34 -19.99 -9.09 -6.03
CA SER A 34 -18.73 -8.66 -5.41
C SER A 34 -17.91 -7.76 -6.33
N ARG A 35 -17.69 -8.16 -7.58
CA ARG A 35 -16.94 -7.33 -8.54
C ARG A 35 -17.63 -5.99 -8.84
N ARG A 36 -18.97 -5.96 -8.85
CA ARG A 36 -19.75 -4.72 -8.99
C ARG A 36 -19.63 -3.80 -7.78
N LEU A 37 -19.44 -4.34 -6.57
CA LEU A 37 -19.17 -3.54 -5.38
C LEU A 37 -17.87 -2.74 -5.54
N ALA A 38 -16.79 -3.37 -6.03
CA ALA A 38 -15.52 -2.67 -6.29
C ALA A 38 -15.70 -1.48 -7.25
N GLN A 39 -16.47 -1.68 -8.33
CA GLN A 39 -16.78 -0.60 -9.29
C GLN A 39 -17.59 0.53 -8.64
N HIS A 40 -18.53 0.18 -7.77
CA HIS A 40 -19.35 1.15 -7.06
C HIS A 40 -18.52 2.01 -6.09
N LEU A 41 -17.62 1.37 -5.32
CA LEU A 41 -16.70 2.06 -4.42
C LEU A 41 -15.81 3.04 -5.19
N ARG A 42 -15.23 2.61 -6.32
CA ARG A 42 -14.41 3.48 -7.18
C ARG A 42 -15.19 4.64 -7.79
N ALA A 43 -16.42 4.40 -8.24
CA ALA A 43 -17.28 5.46 -8.74
C ALA A 43 -17.65 6.50 -7.66
N ALA A 44 -17.63 6.09 -6.39
CA ALA A 44 -17.85 6.97 -5.24
C ALA A 44 -16.58 7.66 -4.73
N GLY A 45 -15.46 7.59 -5.47
CA GLY A 45 -14.21 8.28 -5.10
C GLY A 45 -13.25 7.48 -4.21
N TRP A 46 -13.52 6.18 -4.00
CA TRP A 46 -12.69 5.33 -3.16
C TRP A 46 -11.72 4.47 -3.98
N ASP A 47 -10.46 4.42 -3.58
CA ASP A 47 -9.59 3.33 -3.96
C ASP A 47 -10.05 2.07 -3.23
N ALA A 48 -10.20 0.95 -3.95
CA ALA A 48 -10.80 -0.26 -3.43
C ALA A 48 -9.96 -1.49 -3.82
N ARG A 49 -9.44 -2.16 -2.79
CA ARG A 49 -8.68 -3.42 -2.88
C ARG A 49 -9.56 -4.56 -2.34
N ALA A 50 -9.78 -5.57 -3.18
CA ALA A 50 -10.48 -6.78 -2.74
C ALA A 50 -9.60 -7.54 -1.73
N ILE A 51 -10.24 -8.13 -0.73
CA ILE A 51 -9.62 -9.09 0.19
C ILE A 51 -10.40 -10.41 0.13
N VAL A 52 -11.73 -10.33 0.06
CA VAL A 52 -12.59 -11.50 -0.13
C VAL A 52 -13.56 -11.23 -1.26
N THR A 53 -13.66 -12.18 -2.21
CA THR A 53 -14.60 -12.11 -3.32
C THR A 53 -15.44 -13.39 -3.37
N GLY A 54 -16.73 -13.29 -3.02
CA GLY A 54 -17.63 -14.44 -3.02
C GLY A 54 -19.08 -14.06 -2.80
N GLN A 55 -19.84 -14.89 -2.07
CA GLN A 55 -21.19 -14.55 -1.58
C GLN A 55 -21.16 -13.50 -0.47
N VAL A 56 -20.06 -13.45 0.27
CA VAL A 56 -19.66 -12.32 1.11
C VAL A 56 -18.45 -11.68 0.44
N ALA A 57 -18.42 -10.36 0.42
CA ALA A 57 -17.33 -9.59 -0.13
C ALA A 57 -16.70 -8.72 0.94
N VAL A 58 -15.38 -8.66 0.92
CA VAL A 58 -14.61 -7.81 1.81
C VAL A 58 -13.65 -6.96 0.98
N TYR A 59 -13.72 -5.65 1.18
CA TYR A 59 -12.86 -4.67 0.52
C TYR A 59 -12.19 -3.79 1.57
N ALA A 60 -10.89 -3.59 1.43
CA ALA A 60 -10.26 -2.43 2.02
C ALA A 60 -10.45 -1.25 1.09
N ILE A 61 -10.82 -0.10 1.65
CA ILE A 61 -10.97 1.15 0.91
C ILE A 61 -10.13 2.26 1.51
N ARG A 62 -9.75 3.20 0.65
CA ARG A 62 -9.08 4.43 1.04
C ARG A 62 -9.60 5.58 0.20
N ASP A 63 -9.83 6.71 0.83
CA ASP A 63 -10.26 7.91 0.14
C ASP A 63 -9.17 8.41 -0.81
N THR A 64 -9.58 8.86 -2.00
CA THR A 64 -8.68 9.48 -2.98
C THR A 64 -8.94 10.97 -3.17
N VAL A 65 -9.98 11.52 -2.54
CA VAL A 65 -10.45 12.90 -2.72
C VAL A 65 -10.60 13.56 -1.36
N GLU A 66 -10.14 14.81 -1.17
CA GLU A 66 -10.25 15.51 0.12
C GLU A 66 -11.70 15.83 0.54
N ASP A 67 -12.65 15.81 -0.41
CA ASP A 67 -14.10 16.08 -0.20
C ASP A 67 -14.99 14.85 -0.44
N GLY A 68 -14.45 13.64 -0.27
CA GLY A 68 -15.17 12.38 -0.47
C GLY A 68 -16.43 12.25 0.40
N ALA A 69 -17.43 11.51 -0.09
CA ALA A 69 -18.63 11.21 0.70
C ALA A 69 -18.22 10.43 1.95
N GLY A 70 -18.42 10.99 3.15
CA GLY A 70 -17.95 10.39 4.39
C GLY A 70 -18.41 8.94 4.58
N LEU A 71 -17.61 8.15 5.31
CA LEU A 71 -17.81 6.70 5.48
C LEU A 71 -19.25 6.31 5.90
N ALA A 72 -19.91 7.11 6.73
CA ALA A 72 -21.30 6.90 7.15
C ALA A 72 -22.30 6.99 5.97
N ALA A 73 -22.08 7.91 5.03
CA ALA A 73 -22.91 8.03 3.83
C ALA A 73 -22.70 6.82 2.91
N LEU A 74 -21.46 6.35 2.76
CA LEU A 74 -21.15 5.13 2.03
C LEU A 74 -21.86 3.92 2.65
N GLU A 75 -21.77 3.74 3.97
CA GLU A 75 -22.43 2.63 4.65
C GLU A 75 -23.96 2.65 4.44
N ALA A 76 -24.58 3.83 4.58
CA ALA A 76 -26.02 3.99 4.34
C ALA A 76 -26.40 3.64 2.88
N GLN A 77 -25.56 4.00 1.91
CA GLN A 77 -25.76 3.65 0.51
C GLN A 77 -25.66 2.15 0.28
N LEU A 78 -24.67 1.49 0.88
CA LEU A 78 -24.49 0.04 0.77
C LEU A 78 -25.65 -0.72 1.42
N LYS A 79 -26.12 -0.31 2.59
CA LYS A 79 -27.28 -0.91 3.28
C LYS A 79 -28.59 -0.83 2.49
N ARG A 80 -28.72 0.13 1.55
CA ARG A 80 -29.88 0.18 0.63
C ARG A 80 -29.82 -0.86 -0.49
N ARG A 81 -28.64 -1.42 -0.77
CA ARG A 81 -28.39 -2.27 -1.96
C ARG A 81 -28.05 -3.72 -1.61
N TYR A 82 -27.49 -3.94 -0.44
CA TYR A 82 -27.09 -5.24 0.07
C TYR A 82 -27.87 -5.55 1.34
N ARG A 83 -28.18 -6.83 1.55
CA ARG A 83 -28.93 -7.27 2.74
C ARG A 83 -28.16 -6.98 4.03
N MET A 84 -26.84 -7.11 3.97
CA MET A 84 -25.91 -6.74 5.02
C MET A 84 -24.78 -5.92 4.39
N ALA A 85 -24.44 -4.80 5.03
CA ALA A 85 -23.25 -4.02 4.74
C ALA A 85 -22.73 -3.36 6.02
N VAL A 86 -21.42 -3.45 6.24
CA VAL A 86 -20.71 -2.87 7.39
C VAL A 86 -19.48 -2.13 6.87
N CYS A 87 -19.23 -0.96 7.43
CA CYS A 87 -18.06 -0.12 7.10
C CYS A 87 -17.30 0.19 8.40
N GLU A 88 -16.21 -0.52 8.65
CA GLU A 88 -15.37 -0.29 9.83
C GLU A 88 -14.24 0.70 9.53
N PRO A 89 -14.07 1.79 10.29
CA PRO A 89 -12.95 2.71 10.09
C PRO A 89 -11.59 2.03 10.32
N GLY A 90 -10.63 2.35 9.46
CA GLY A 90 -9.25 1.85 9.55
C GLY A 90 -9.06 0.44 9.00
N PHE A 91 -7.92 -0.15 9.37
CA PHE A 91 -7.54 -1.52 9.05
C PHE A 91 -6.65 -2.06 10.17
N SER A 92 -6.87 -3.29 10.60
CA SER A 92 -6.10 -3.94 11.65
C SER A 92 -5.92 -5.42 11.34
N GLU A 93 -4.95 -6.08 12.01
CA GLU A 93 -4.78 -7.52 11.92
C GLU A 93 -6.04 -8.29 12.32
N GLY A 94 -6.78 -7.81 13.33
CA GLY A 94 -8.06 -8.42 13.72
C GLY A 94 -9.08 -8.43 12.58
N LEU A 95 -9.25 -7.29 11.89
CA LEU A 95 -10.14 -7.21 10.71
C LEU A 95 -9.64 -8.11 9.57
N TYR A 96 -8.32 -8.22 9.38
CA TYR A 96 -7.75 -9.09 8.37
C TYR A 96 -8.02 -10.58 8.66
N ARG A 97 -7.92 -11.01 9.93
CA ARG A 97 -8.28 -12.37 10.36
C ARG A 97 -9.77 -12.65 10.15
N VAL A 98 -10.64 -11.68 10.45
CA VAL A 98 -12.08 -11.80 10.14
C VAL A 98 -12.30 -12.02 8.63
N ALA A 99 -11.56 -11.32 7.75
CA ALA A 99 -11.64 -11.60 6.31
C ALA A 99 -11.20 -13.03 5.95
N GLN A 100 -10.14 -13.54 6.56
CA GLN A 100 -9.66 -14.92 6.33
C GLN A 100 -10.75 -15.92 6.72
N GLU A 101 -11.30 -15.80 7.93
CA GLU A 101 -12.36 -16.68 8.44
C GLU A 101 -13.63 -16.61 7.57
N LEU A 102 -14.01 -15.42 7.11
CA LEU A 102 -15.13 -15.23 6.18
C LEU A 102 -14.87 -15.91 4.82
N ALA A 103 -13.65 -15.81 4.30
CA ALA A 103 -13.30 -16.43 3.04
C ALA A 103 -13.36 -17.97 3.14
N GLU A 104 -12.82 -18.52 4.21
CA GLU A 104 -12.85 -19.97 4.49
C GLU A 104 -14.29 -20.47 4.67
N THR A 105 -15.07 -19.81 5.53
CA THR A 105 -16.44 -20.23 5.86
C THR A 105 -17.39 -20.14 4.65
N ALA A 106 -17.21 -19.14 3.79
CA ALA A 106 -18.06 -18.91 2.63
C ALA A 106 -17.54 -19.55 1.33
N GLU A 107 -16.48 -20.36 1.40
CA GLU A 107 -15.75 -20.90 0.23
C GLU A 107 -15.45 -19.82 -0.82
N ALA A 108 -15.10 -18.62 -0.34
CA ALA A 108 -14.86 -17.45 -1.17
C ALA A 108 -13.37 -17.32 -1.53
N GLU A 109 -13.11 -16.55 -2.58
CA GLU A 109 -11.74 -16.25 -3.01
C GLU A 109 -11.10 -15.24 -2.05
N PHE A 110 -9.94 -15.60 -1.51
CA PHE A 110 -9.14 -14.73 -0.64
C PHE A 110 -7.96 -14.14 -1.41
N GLU A 111 -7.83 -12.82 -1.38
CA GLU A 111 -6.71 -12.07 -1.94
C GLU A 111 -5.82 -11.54 -0.80
N PRO A 112 -4.60 -12.07 -0.62
CA PRO A 112 -3.74 -11.65 0.48
C PRO A 112 -3.28 -10.20 0.33
N VAL A 113 -3.05 -9.55 1.48
CA VAL A 113 -2.51 -8.19 1.51
C VAL A 113 -1.02 -8.18 1.81
N ASP A 114 -0.36 -7.07 1.50
CA ASP A 114 1.04 -6.89 1.83
C ASP A 114 1.23 -6.76 3.34
N HIS A 115 2.39 -7.16 3.85
CA HIS A 115 2.71 -7.10 5.27
C HIS A 115 3.88 -6.14 5.49
N CYS A 116 3.77 -5.28 6.48
CA CYS A 116 4.80 -4.30 6.81
C CYS A 116 6.15 -4.99 7.08
N VAL A 117 7.20 -4.57 6.39
CA VAL A 117 8.56 -5.11 6.57
C VAL A 117 9.13 -4.85 7.97
N ILE A 118 8.58 -3.88 8.71
CA ILE A 118 9.05 -3.49 10.05
C ILE A 118 8.32 -4.30 11.14
N CYS A 119 6.99 -4.27 11.14
CA CYS A 119 6.19 -4.82 12.24
C CYS A 119 5.38 -6.07 11.86
N GLY A 120 5.45 -6.51 10.60
CA GLY A 120 4.68 -7.66 10.10
C GLY A 120 3.18 -7.43 9.96
N GLN A 121 2.64 -6.27 10.36
CA GLN A 121 1.20 -6.02 10.29
C GLN A 121 0.69 -5.97 8.83
N PRO A 122 -0.47 -6.59 8.54
CA PRO A 122 -1.07 -6.51 7.21
C PRO A 122 -1.50 -5.08 6.90
N ASP A 123 -1.24 -4.62 5.68
CA ASP A 123 -1.68 -3.32 5.19
C ASP A 123 -2.14 -3.43 3.72
N PRO A 124 -3.43 -3.18 3.39
CA PRO A 124 -3.93 -3.23 2.02
C PRO A 124 -3.44 -2.05 1.16
N PHE A 125 -2.94 -0.97 1.75
CA PHE A 125 -2.47 0.22 1.06
C PHE A 125 -1.12 0.68 1.62
N PRO A 126 -0.09 -0.18 1.59
CA PRO A 126 1.19 0.14 2.21
C PRO A 126 1.86 1.28 1.45
N THR A 127 2.65 2.07 2.16
CA THR A 127 3.70 2.87 1.51
C THR A 127 4.75 1.91 1.00
N VAL A 128 5.19 2.06 -0.24
CA VAL A 128 6.17 1.15 -0.84
C VAL A 128 7.42 1.93 -1.18
N LEU A 129 8.57 1.46 -0.67
CA LEU A 129 9.87 1.88 -1.16
C LEU A 129 10.35 0.83 -2.16
N SER A 130 10.70 1.26 -3.35
CA SER A 130 11.28 0.41 -4.39
C SER A 130 12.64 0.93 -4.80
N ALA A 131 13.56 0.03 -5.13
CA ALA A 131 14.87 0.33 -5.67
C ALA A 131 15.04 -0.40 -6.99
N VAL A 132 15.48 0.30 -8.03
CA VAL A 132 15.98 -0.32 -9.26
C VAL A 132 17.49 -0.37 -9.16
N THR A 133 18.05 -1.58 -9.10
CA THR A 133 19.49 -1.81 -9.06
C THR A 133 20.12 -1.61 -10.44
N PRO A 134 21.46 -1.43 -10.53
CA PRO A 134 22.14 -1.20 -11.80
C PRO A 134 21.96 -2.33 -12.83
N ASP A 135 21.73 -3.56 -12.38
CA ASP A 135 21.42 -4.74 -13.21
C ASP A 135 19.93 -4.82 -13.62
N GLY A 136 19.14 -3.80 -13.30
CA GLY A 136 17.72 -3.70 -13.67
C GLY A 136 16.77 -4.46 -12.76
N ARG A 137 17.25 -5.12 -11.70
CA ARG A 137 16.37 -5.81 -10.74
C ARG A 137 15.63 -4.79 -9.87
N VAL A 138 14.38 -5.11 -9.54
CA VAL A 138 13.56 -4.29 -8.66
C VAL A 138 13.49 -4.96 -7.30
N ARG A 139 13.86 -4.22 -6.26
CA ARG A 139 13.65 -4.61 -4.86
C ARG A 139 12.57 -3.70 -4.29
N SER A 140 11.64 -4.23 -3.52
CA SER A 140 10.58 -3.42 -2.90
C SER A 140 10.33 -3.86 -1.47
N ALA A 141 9.96 -2.90 -0.64
CA ALA A 141 9.59 -3.13 0.75
C ALA A 141 8.32 -2.33 1.06
N PRO A 142 7.23 -3.00 1.50
CA PRO A 142 6.02 -2.34 1.97
C PRO A 142 6.12 -1.94 3.45
N TYR A 143 5.55 -0.79 3.80
CA TYR A 143 5.49 -0.24 5.16
C TYR A 143 4.05 0.17 5.48
N CYS A 144 3.53 -0.25 6.63
CA CYS A 144 2.20 0.13 7.05
C CYS A 144 2.12 1.61 7.45
N SER A 145 0.91 2.17 7.40
CA SER A 145 0.70 3.58 7.74
C SER A 145 1.16 3.96 9.15
N HIS A 146 1.06 3.04 10.11
CA HIS A 146 1.52 3.27 11.48
C HIS A 146 3.04 3.47 11.55
N CYS A 147 3.83 2.52 11.03
CA CYS A 147 5.29 2.63 11.05
C CYS A 147 5.81 3.84 10.26
N VAL A 148 5.14 4.21 9.17
CA VAL A 148 5.48 5.42 8.42
C VAL A 148 5.23 6.68 9.24
N ALA A 149 4.08 6.78 9.91
CA ALA A 149 3.73 7.91 10.76
C ALA A 149 4.67 8.02 11.98
N SER A 150 5.10 6.90 12.56
CA SER A 150 6.02 6.86 13.70
C SER A 150 7.47 7.21 13.38
N SER A 151 7.85 7.36 12.10
CA SER A 151 9.25 7.66 11.73
C SER A 151 9.72 9.08 12.11
N GLU A 152 8.82 9.94 12.62
CA GLU A 152 9.06 11.34 13.02
C GLU A 152 9.86 12.18 12.01
N ALA A 153 9.85 11.77 10.75
CA ALA A 153 10.72 12.33 9.74
C ALA A 153 10.19 13.70 9.27
N SER A 154 10.92 14.76 9.62
CA SER A 154 10.58 16.14 9.21
C SER A 154 10.71 16.42 7.72
N THR A 155 11.27 15.49 6.93
CA THR A 155 11.39 15.61 5.47
C THR A 155 11.24 14.24 4.80
N TYR A 156 10.79 14.23 3.54
CA TYR A 156 10.71 12.98 2.76
C TYR A 156 12.05 12.28 2.55
N GLY A 157 13.16 13.03 2.51
CA GLY A 157 14.49 12.43 2.44
C GLY A 157 14.87 11.70 3.72
N ARG A 158 14.54 12.26 4.89
CA ARG A 158 14.72 11.58 6.19
C ARG A 158 13.82 10.36 6.31
N LEU A 159 12.57 10.47 5.87
CA LEU A 159 11.63 9.34 5.83
C LEU A 159 12.19 8.22 4.96
N CYS A 160 12.59 8.53 3.73
CA CYS A 160 13.17 7.55 2.81
C CYS A 160 14.37 6.82 3.42
N ARG A 161 15.31 7.55 4.06
CA ARG A 161 16.44 6.92 4.77
C ARG A 161 15.99 6.03 5.93
N SER A 162 15.07 6.50 6.76
CA SER A 162 14.56 5.73 7.89
C SER A 162 13.92 4.41 7.44
N LEU A 163 13.11 4.45 6.38
CA LEU A 163 12.48 3.27 5.80
C LEU A 163 13.52 2.34 5.18
N LEU A 164 14.46 2.89 4.41
CA LEU A 164 15.54 2.13 3.76
C LEU A 164 16.42 1.39 4.78
N ALA A 165 16.78 2.04 5.89
CA ALA A 165 17.54 1.44 6.98
C ALA A 165 16.74 0.32 7.68
N ALA A 166 15.44 0.54 7.93
CA ALA A 166 14.59 -0.47 8.56
C ALA A 166 14.40 -1.72 7.69
N ALA A 167 14.51 -1.59 6.37
CA ALA A 167 14.47 -2.69 5.40
C ALA A 167 15.85 -3.09 4.87
N GLY A 168 16.90 -2.95 5.69
CA GLY A 168 18.28 -3.28 5.32
C GLY A 168 18.47 -4.67 4.74
N HIS A 169 17.75 -5.67 5.26
CA HIS A 169 17.78 -7.04 4.73
C HIS A 169 17.22 -7.16 3.29
N VAL A 170 16.33 -6.25 2.87
CA VAL A 170 15.79 -6.19 1.50
C VAL A 170 16.77 -5.44 0.59
N PHE A 171 17.26 -4.28 1.03
CA PHE A 171 18.01 -3.38 0.17
C PHE A 171 19.53 -3.61 0.19
N GLY A 172 20.04 -4.36 1.16
CA GLY A 172 21.46 -4.65 1.32
C GLY A 172 22.27 -3.36 1.42
N SER A 173 23.37 -3.28 0.67
CA SER A 173 24.28 -2.13 0.68
C SER A 173 23.64 -0.80 0.22
N LEU A 174 22.47 -0.85 -0.44
CA LEU A 174 21.75 0.38 -0.80
C LEU A 174 21.30 1.18 0.43
N GLN A 175 21.16 0.55 1.61
CA GLN A 175 20.73 1.22 2.83
C GLN A 175 21.64 2.38 3.25
N ASP A 176 22.92 2.26 2.93
CA ASP A 176 23.96 3.23 3.30
C ASP A 176 24.27 4.21 2.15
N ALA A 177 23.63 4.02 0.99
CA ALA A 177 23.91 4.82 -0.19
C ALA A 177 23.37 6.26 -0.02
N PRO A 178 24.15 7.29 -0.42
CA PRO A 178 23.72 8.67 -0.29
C PRO A 178 22.56 8.96 -1.25
N LEU A 179 21.46 9.46 -0.69
CA LEU A 179 20.30 9.91 -1.45
C LEU A 179 20.52 11.30 -2.05
N GLY A 180 20.30 11.43 -3.35
CA GLY A 180 20.23 12.73 -4.00
C GLY A 180 18.89 13.44 -3.77
N ARG A 181 18.74 14.62 -4.39
CA ARG A 181 17.54 15.45 -4.23
C ARG A 181 16.30 14.76 -4.80
N ALA A 182 15.23 14.73 -4.00
CA ALA A 182 13.95 14.16 -4.38
C ALA A 182 13.33 14.87 -5.59
N ARG A 183 12.75 14.09 -6.50
CA ARG A 183 11.89 14.57 -7.60
C ARG A 183 10.49 14.00 -7.42
N ARG A 184 9.47 14.84 -7.44
CA ARG A 184 8.07 14.41 -7.26
C ARG A 184 7.36 14.24 -8.60
N LYS A 185 6.60 13.16 -8.75
CA LYS A 185 5.64 12.95 -9.86
C LYS A 185 4.36 12.33 -9.26
N GLY A 186 3.33 13.15 -9.06
CA GLY A 186 2.11 12.73 -8.38
C GLY A 186 2.38 12.32 -6.92
N ALA A 187 1.96 11.09 -6.57
CA ALA A 187 2.17 10.48 -5.25
C ALA A 187 3.54 9.79 -5.09
N VAL A 188 4.37 9.76 -6.15
CA VAL A 188 5.68 9.09 -6.13
C VAL A 188 6.79 10.13 -5.98
N LEU A 189 7.71 9.84 -5.06
CA LEU A 189 8.97 10.57 -4.86
C LEU A 189 10.13 9.71 -5.35
N ARG A 190 10.97 10.29 -6.20
CA ARG A 190 12.13 9.61 -6.79
C ARG A 190 13.41 10.20 -6.23
N PHE A 191 14.30 9.35 -5.71
CA PHE A 191 15.60 9.73 -5.20
C PHE A 191 16.67 9.06 -6.05
N PRO A 192 17.51 9.82 -6.78
CA PRO A 192 18.67 9.23 -7.42
C PRO A 192 19.65 8.75 -6.36
N ILE A 193 20.26 7.59 -6.57
CA ILE A 193 21.27 7.00 -5.67
C ILE A 193 22.63 7.14 -6.32
N ASN A 194 23.62 7.65 -5.59
CA ASN A 194 25.00 7.53 -6.05
C ASN A 194 25.56 6.15 -5.68
N THR A 195 25.77 5.30 -6.68
CA THR A 195 26.27 3.92 -6.53
C THR A 195 27.79 3.83 -6.56
N GLU A 196 28.51 4.94 -6.77
CA GLU A 196 29.99 4.98 -6.83
C GLU A 196 30.66 4.42 -5.57
N HIS A 197 29.99 4.50 -4.42
CA HIS A 197 30.49 3.99 -3.14
C HIS A 197 30.17 2.50 -2.89
N LEU A 198 29.32 1.87 -3.70
CA LEU A 198 28.89 0.48 -3.49
C LEU A 198 29.81 -0.53 -4.19
N ALA A 199 30.55 -0.10 -5.21
CA ALA A 199 31.48 -0.95 -5.95
C ALA A 199 32.77 -1.29 -5.18
N SER A 200 33.01 -0.65 -4.03
CA SER A 200 34.22 -0.80 -3.22
C SER A 200 34.10 -1.84 -2.09
N ALA A 201 32.92 -2.41 -1.88
CA ALA A 201 32.60 -3.27 -0.74
C ALA A 201 32.16 -4.70 -1.15
N SER A 202 32.44 -5.08 -2.40
CA SER A 202 32.19 -6.43 -2.94
C SER A 202 33.41 -7.32 -2.82
#